data_AF-A0A1W9YQ46-F1
#
_entry.id   AF-A0A1W9YQ46-F1
#
_cell.length_a   1.000
_cell.length_b   1.000
_cell.length_c   1.000
_cell.angle_alpha   90.00
_cell.angle_beta   90.00
_cell.angle_gamma   90.00
#
_symmetry.space_group_name_H-M   'P 1'
#
loop_
_entity.id
_entity.type
_entity.pdbx_description
1 polymer ?
#
loop_
_entity_poly.entity_id
_entity_poly.type
_entity_poly.pdbx_seq_one_letter_code
_entity_poly.pdbx_strand_id
1 'polypeptide(L)'
;MLTAGTHGCARCPNRWGGFKTAHCGACHRTFTGLTAFDKHRTGSHTNDTRHCLPPESVGLVNAGRAYPCWGFSGEGDDRWADDDE
;
A
#
# COMPACT_ATOMS: atom_id res chain seq x y z
N MET A 1 27.16 0.52 6.59
CA MET A 1 25.95 0.15 5.81
C MET A 1 24.74 0.55 6.64
N LEU A 2 24.03 1.61 6.26
CA LEU A 2 22.80 1.99 6.96
C LEU A 2 21.75 0.94 6.59
N THR A 3 21.39 0.05 7.51
CA THR A 3 20.20 -0.78 7.37
C THR A 3 19.01 0.16 7.24
N ALA A 4 18.37 0.20 6.07
CA ALA A 4 17.12 0.92 5.90
C ALA A 4 16.18 0.50 7.04
N GLY A 5 15.79 1.46 7.88
CA GLY A 5 15.03 1.18 9.09
C GLY A 5 13.75 0.44 8.77
N THR A 6 13.53 -0.70 9.42
CA THR A 6 12.26 -1.43 9.34
C THR A 6 11.17 -0.61 10.01
N HIS A 7 10.13 -0.26 9.28
CA HIS A 7 8.92 0.36 9.81
C HIS A 7 7.95 -0.71 10.33
N GLY A 8 7.04 -0.32 11.23
CA GLY A 8 6.07 -1.24 11.82
C GLY A 8 4.84 -0.55 12.37
N CYS A 9 3.80 -1.35 12.61
CA CYS A 9 2.59 -0.92 13.29
C CYS A 9 2.62 -1.38 14.76
N ALA A 10 2.24 -0.51 15.69
CA ALA A 10 2.15 -0.88 17.12
C ALA A 10 0.98 -1.83 17.42
N ARG A 11 0.00 -1.96 16.51
CA ARG A 11 -1.22 -2.76 16.68
C ARG A 11 -1.22 -4.08 15.90
N CYS A 12 -0.18 -4.37 15.11
CA CYS A 12 -0.06 -5.63 14.38
C CYS A 12 1.41 -6.06 14.18
N PRO A 13 1.69 -7.34 13.87
CA PRO A 13 3.05 -7.82 13.70
C PRO A 13 3.69 -7.41 12.36
N ASN A 14 2.96 -6.76 11.46
CA ASN A 14 3.49 -6.42 10.14
C ASN A 14 4.66 -5.43 10.25
N ARG A 15 5.72 -5.73 9.49
CA ARG A 15 6.94 -4.95 9.37
C ARG A 15 7.24 -4.76 7.89
N TRP A 16 7.75 -3.60 7.53
CA TRP A 16 8.02 -3.28 6.14
C TRP A 16 9.25 -2.39 5.98
N GLY A 17 9.87 -2.47 4.81
CA GLY A 17 10.96 -1.60 4.41
C GLY A 17 10.50 -0.46 3.50
N GLY A 18 11.35 0.57 3.42
CA GLY A 18 11.23 1.68 2.47
C GLY A 18 10.13 2.69 2.78
N PHE A 19 10.34 3.92 2.31
CA PHE A 19 9.45 5.06 2.58
C PHE A 19 8.20 5.12 1.69
N LYS A 20 8.17 4.35 0.60
CA LYS A 20 7.00 4.32 -0.31
C LYS A 20 5.89 3.40 0.18
N THR A 21 6.16 2.47 1.10
CA THR A 21 5.18 1.50 1.58
C THR A 21 4.14 2.15 2.49
N ALA A 22 2.86 1.89 2.24
CA ALA A 22 1.74 2.39 3.05
C ALA A 22 1.12 1.27 3.89
N HIS A 23 0.69 1.56 5.12
CA HIS A 23 0.03 0.59 6.01
C HIS A 23 -1.34 1.10 6.46
N CYS A 24 -2.38 0.28 6.35
CA CYS A 24 -3.71 0.64 6.80
C CYS A 24 -3.89 0.38 8.30
N GLY A 25 -4.06 1.45 9.08
CA GLY A 25 -4.32 1.33 10.51
C GLY A 25 -5.69 0.72 10.87
N ALA A 26 -6.61 0.55 9.91
CA ALA A 26 -7.94 -0.01 10.14
C ALA A 26 -7.98 -1.54 9.91
N CYS A 27 -7.39 -2.03 8.81
CA CYS A 27 -7.40 -3.46 8.46
C CYS A 27 -6.03 -4.13 8.53
N HIS A 28 -4.98 -3.38 8.85
CA HIS A 28 -3.59 -3.84 9.00
C HIS A 28 -2.94 -4.46 7.76
N ARG A 29 -3.52 -4.28 6.58
CA ARG A 29 -2.86 -4.63 5.31
C ARG A 29 -1.85 -3.56 4.91
N THR A 30 -0.79 -4.01 4.25
CA THR A 30 0.32 -3.17 3.78
C THR A 30 0.32 -3.13 2.25
N PHE A 31 0.63 -1.97 1.68
CA PHE A 31 0.50 -1.66 0.27
C PHE A 31 1.80 -1.08 -0.30
N THR A 32 2.07 -1.33 -1.57
CA THR A 32 3.30 -0.88 -2.24
C THR A 32 3.47 0.63 -2.29
N GLY A 33 2.37 1.37 -2.19
CA GLY A 33 2.29 2.83 -2.29
C GLY A 33 0.91 3.39 -1.91
N LEU A 34 0.80 4.72 -1.90
CA LEU A 34 -0.45 5.42 -1.65
C LEU A 34 -1.52 5.09 -2.70
N THR A 35 -1.17 4.96 -3.98
CA THR A 35 -2.15 4.61 -5.03
C THR A 35 -2.83 3.26 -4.78
N ALA A 36 -2.07 2.22 -4.41
CA ALA A 36 -2.63 0.92 -4.05
C ALA A 36 -3.41 0.98 -2.73
N PHE A 37 -2.96 1.79 -1.78
CA PHE A 37 -3.69 2.05 -0.54
C PHE A 37 -5.02 2.75 -0.83
N ASP A 38 -5.08 3.80 -1.62
CA ASP A 38 -6.32 4.53 -1.86
C ASP A 38 -7.34 3.66 -2.60
N LYS A 39 -6.88 2.81 -3.52
CA LYS A 39 -7.72 1.82 -4.19
C LYS A 39 -8.38 0.84 -3.22
N HIS A 40 -7.75 0.51 -2.09
CA HIS A 40 -8.32 -0.38 -1.08
C HIS A 40 -9.39 0.29 -0.21
N ARG A 41 -9.45 1.63 -0.15
CA ARG A 41 -10.40 2.35 0.70
C ARG A 41 -11.52 2.96 -0.14
N THR A 42 -12.75 2.76 0.31
CA THR A 42 -13.93 3.34 -0.34
C THR A 42 -14.87 3.97 0.69
N GLY A 43 -15.93 4.63 0.22
CA GLY A 43 -16.86 5.41 1.04
C GLY A 43 -16.41 6.86 1.24
N SER A 44 -17.30 7.66 1.83
CA SER A 44 -17.10 9.10 1.99
C SER A 44 -16.12 9.43 3.13
N HIS A 45 -15.31 10.46 2.91
CA HIS A 45 -14.46 11.06 3.96
C HIS A 45 -15.25 11.95 4.93
N THR A 46 -16.43 12.44 4.55
CA THR A 46 -17.23 13.39 5.36
C THR A 46 -18.40 12.74 6.07
N ASN A 47 -18.91 11.60 5.57
CA ASN A 47 -20.15 11.00 6.06
C ASN A 47 -19.92 9.72 6.89
N ASP A 48 -18.71 9.52 7.41
CA ASP A 48 -18.32 8.34 8.22
C ASP A 48 -18.69 6.97 7.63
N THR A 49 -18.70 6.87 6.29
CA THR A 49 -18.96 5.60 5.57
C THR A 49 -17.68 4.95 5.06
N ARG A 50 -16.52 5.45 5.49
CA ARG A 50 -15.21 5.02 4.99
C ARG A 50 -14.90 3.61 5.47
N HIS A 51 -14.68 2.69 4.54
CA HIS A 51 -14.38 1.30 4.86
C HIS A 51 -13.30 0.71 3.93
N CYS A 52 -12.77 -0.44 4.32
CA CYS A 52 -11.75 -1.16 3.58
C CYS A 52 -12.41 -2.21 2.68
N LEU A 53 -11.96 -2.29 1.44
CA LEU A 53 -12.23 -3.40 0.54
C LEU A 53 -11.08 -4.41 0.61
N PRO A 54 -11.35 -5.72 0.45
CA PRO A 54 -10.30 -6.70 0.17
C PRO A 54 -9.45 -6.23 -1.03
N PRO A 55 -8.12 -6.16 -0.91
CA PRO A 55 -7.19 -5.87 -2.02
C PRO A 55 -7.52 -6.64 -3.30
N GLU A 56 -7.81 -7.92 -3.18
CA GLU A 56 -8.14 -8.80 -4.28
C GLU A 56 -9.42 -8.36 -5.00
N SER A 57 -10.42 -7.85 -4.26
CA SER A 57 -11.67 -7.37 -4.85
C SER A 57 -11.53 -6.04 -5.59
N VAL A 58 -10.40 -5.34 -5.42
CA VAL A 58 -10.05 -4.12 -6.16
C VAL A 58 -8.91 -4.35 -7.16
N GLY A 59 -8.63 -5.62 -7.49
CA GLY A 59 -7.63 -6.00 -8.48
C GLY A 59 -6.19 -5.74 -8.05
N LEU A 60 -5.92 -5.67 -6.75
CA LEU A 60 -4.55 -5.69 -6.23
C LEU A 60 -4.11 -7.14 -6.03
N VAL A 61 -2.83 -7.39 -6.29
CA VAL A 61 -2.18 -8.68 -6.16
C VAL A 61 -1.08 -8.62 -5.10
N ASN A 62 -0.62 -9.79 -4.65
CA ASN A 62 0.57 -9.86 -3.84
C ASN A 62 1.78 -9.39 -4.66
N ALA A 63 2.48 -8.37 -4.17
CA ALA A 63 3.58 -7.73 -4.87
C ALA A 63 4.91 -8.52 -4.82
N GLY A 64 4.94 -9.71 -4.20
CA GLY A 64 6.12 -10.57 -4.15
C GLY A 64 7.29 -10.00 -3.34
N ARG A 65 7.03 -9.04 -2.44
CA ARG A 65 8.06 -8.51 -1.54
C ARG A 65 8.42 -9.52 -0.44
N ALA A 66 9.55 -9.30 0.22
CA ALA A 66 9.97 -10.08 1.39
C ALA A 66 9.01 -9.97 2.61
N TYR A 67 7.96 -9.16 2.52
CA TYR A 67 6.91 -8.99 3.51
C TYR A 67 5.54 -8.90 2.81
N PRO A 68 4.43 -9.23 3.49
CA PRO A 68 3.10 -9.12 2.91
C PRO A 68 2.82 -7.70 2.41
N CYS A 69 2.61 -7.55 1.11
CA CYS A 69 2.47 -6.25 0.47
C CYS A 69 1.58 -6.37 -0.78
N TRP A 70 0.53 -5.55 -0.85
CA TRP A 70 -0.43 -5.53 -1.96
C TRP A 70 -0.10 -4.41 -2.94
N GLY A 71 -0.16 -4.70 -4.23
CA GLY A 71 0.15 -3.73 -5.28
C GLY A 71 -0.57 -4.06 -6.59
N PHE A 72 -0.34 -3.22 -7.60
CA PHE A 72 -0.85 -3.47 -8.94
C PHE A 72 -0.13 -4.67 -9.59
N SER A 73 -0.83 -5.36 -10.48
CA SER A 73 -0.28 -6.47 -11.25
C SER A 73 0.63 -5.95 -12.36
N GLY A 74 1.96 -5.93 -12.14
CA GLY A 74 3.01 -5.91 -13.18
C GLY A 74 3.12 -4.71 -14.13
N GLU A 75 2.02 -4.07 -14.53
CA GLU A 75 1.97 -2.79 -15.22
C GLU A 75 2.03 -1.70 -14.14
N GLY A 76 3.26 -1.31 -13.80
CA GLY A 76 3.48 -0.15 -12.94
C GLY A 76 2.83 1.07 -13.58
N ASP A 77 2.11 1.87 -12.80
CA ASP A 77 1.78 3.23 -13.23
C ASP A 77 3.07 4.05 -13.18
N ASP A 78 3.86 3.97 -14.23
CA ASP A 78 4.95 4.89 -14.53
C ASP A 78 4.40 6.24 -14.97
N ARG A 79 3.42 6.80 -14.26
CA ARG A 79 2.82 8.11 -14.58
C ARG A 79 3.84 9.28 -14.55
N TRP A 80 5.09 8.99 -14.19
CA TRP A 80 6.21 9.91 -14.10
C TRP A 80 7.49 9.36 -14.78
N ALA A 81 7.40 8.36 -15.66
CA ALA A 81 8.50 8.08 -16.57
C ALA A 81 8.38 9.03 -17.77
N ASP A 82 9.46 9.78 -18.01
CA ASP A 82 9.66 10.80 -19.05
C ASP A 82 8.90 12.13 -18.91
N ASP A 83 9.54 13.06 -18.22
CA ASP A 83 9.65 14.45 -18.66
C ASP A 83 11.14 14.82 -18.50
N ASP A 84 11.96 14.37 -19.45
CA ASP A 84 13.35 14.81 -19.64
C ASP A 84 13.31 15.87 -20.75
N GLU A 85 13.52 17.14 -20.38
CA GLU A 85 13.75 18.26 -21.31
C GLU A 85 15.22 18.71 -21.22
#